data_AF-A0A085LU04-F1
#
_entry.id   AF-A0A085LU04-F1
#
_cell.length_a   1.000
_cell.length_b   1.000
_cell.length_c   1.000
_cell.angle_alpha   90.00
_cell.angle_beta   90.00
_cell.angle_gamma   90.00
#
_symmetry.space_group_name_H-M   'P 1'
#
loop_
_entity.id
_entity.type
_entity.pdbx_description
1 polymer ?
#
loop_
_entity_poly.entity_id
_entity_poly.type
_entity_poly.pdbx_seq_one_letter_code
_entity_poly.pdbx_strand_id
1 'polypeptide(L)'
;MECKRPKPCGINACPGTHHPLLHHQQETTQGNEANVNSSRSKCGQVALGVVMVNVVAHNGSKVLANLFFDEGSDKTFVREGLLSKLHFDDP
;
A
#
# COMPACT_ATOMS: atom_id res chain seq x y z
N MET A 1 -3.62 23.87 6.92
CA MET A 1 -4.76 23.24 7.60
C MET A 1 -4.90 23.87 8.98
N GLU A 2 -5.84 24.80 9.14
CA GLU A 2 -6.10 25.45 10.42
C GLU A 2 -7.25 24.76 11.15
N CYS A 3 -6.94 24.14 12.29
CA CYS A 3 -7.96 23.55 13.16
C CYS A 3 -8.66 24.68 13.93
N LYS A 4 -9.99 24.81 13.80
CA LYS A 4 -10.78 25.84 14.48
C LYS A 4 -10.82 25.70 16.01
N ARG A 5 -10.35 24.56 16.55
CA ARG A 5 -10.29 24.26 18.00
C ARG A 5 -9.03 23.45 18.33
N PRO A 6 -7.85 24.08 18.40
CA PRO A 6 -6.63 23.38 18.78
C PRO A 6 -6.75 22.87 20.21
N LYS A 7 -6.46 21.59 20.43
CA LYS A 7 -6.31 21.02 21.77
C LYS A 7 -4.83 20.81 22.06
N PRO A 8 -4.35 21.13 23.28
CA PRO A 8 -3.00 20.80 23.68
C PRO A 8 -2.82 19.28 23.65
N CYS A 9 -1.63 18.84 23.26
CA CYS A 9 -1.29 17.43 23.30
C CYS A 9 -1.36 16.92 24.75
N GLY A 10 -2.02 15.78 24.96
CA GLY A 10 -2.18 15.17 26.28
C GLY A 10 -0.96 14.34 26.73
N ILE A 11 0.15 14.33 25.97
CA ILE A 11 1.36 13.59 26.32
C ILE A 11 2.30 14.47 27.15
N ASN A 12 2.81 13.93 28.25
CA ASN A 12 3.74 14.61 29.15
C ASN A 12 4.95 15.17 28.38
N ALA A 13 5.28 16.44 28.65
CA ALA A 13 6.38 17.18 28.01
C ALA A 13 6.24 17.43 26.50
N CYS A 14 5.04 17.29 25.93
CA CYS A 14 4.77 17.72 24.55
C CYS A 14 4.12 19.11 24.51
N PRO A 15 4.80 20.16 24.00
CA PRO A 15 4.24 21.51 23.93
C PRO A 15 3.31 21.74 22.71
N GLY A 16 3.06 20.70 21.91
CA GLY A 16 2.32 20.80 20.65
C GLY A 16 0.80 20.84 20.82
N THR A 17 0.11 21.29 19.77
CA THR A 17 -1.35 21.23 19.66
C THR A 17 -1.74 20.25 18.57
N HIS A 18 -1.64 18.95 18.88
CA HIS A 18 -1.89 17.87 17.94
C HIS A 18 -2.52 16.66 18.65
N HIS A 19 -3.08 15.73 17.86
CA HIS A 19 -3.70 14.53 18.40
C HIS A 19 -2.62 13.59 18.97
N PRO A 20 -2.76 13.01 20.18
CA PRO A 20 -1.75 12.14 20.80
C PRO A 20 -1.24 11.00 19.92
N LEU A 21 -2.09 10.48 19.01
CA LEU A 21 -1.72 9.45 18.02
C LEU A 21 -0.63 9.85 17.01
N LEU A 22 -0.27 11.14 16.92
CA LEU A 22 0.83 11.60 16.07
C LEU A 22 2.20 11.43 16.72
N HIS A 23 2.25 11.03 17.99
CA HIS A 23 3.49 10.58 18.60
C HIS A 23 3.84 9.18 18.10
N HIS A 24 5.09 9.00 17.68
CA HIS A 24 5.59 7.68 17.37
C HIS A 24 5.72 6.89 18.67
N GLN A 25 4.80 5.95 18.88
CA GLN A 25 4.89 5.00 19.96
C GLN A 25 6.11 4.11 19.65
N GLN A 26 7.21 4.29 20.37
CA GLN A 26 8.22 3.24 20.48
C GLN A 26 7.56 2.12 21.27
N GLU A 27 6.80 1.27 20.58
CA GLU A 27 6.41 -0.01 21.14
C GLU A 27 7.71 -0.79 21.35
N THR A 28 8.07 -1.00 22.61
CA THR A 28 8.98 -2.07 22.99
C THR A 28 8.39 -3.36 22.45
N THR A 29 8.96 -3.86 21.36
CA THR A 29 8.46 -5.01 20.61
C THR A 29 8.59 -6.25 21.48
N GLN A 30 7.53 -6.58 22.21
CA GLN A 30 7.37 -7.88 22.84
C GLN A 30 5.89 -8.25 22.76
N GLY A 31 5.51 -8.84 21.62
CA GLY A 31 4.17 -9.36 21.39
C GLY A 31 3.68 -9.13 19.97
N ASN A 32 3.52 -10.24 19.24
CA ASN A 32 3.01 -10.37 17.88
C ASN A 32 3.96 -9.91 16.77
N GLU A 33 4.73 -10.87 16.28
CA GLU A 33 5.30 -10.86 14.93
C GLU A 33 4.17 -10.86 13.89
N ALA A 34 3.47 -9.74 13.74
CA ALA A 34 2.86 -9.44 12.46
C ALA A 34 4.03 -9.22 11.51
N ASN A 35 4.30 -10.19 10.64
CA ASN A 35 5.21 -10.00 9.51
C ASN A 35 4.53 -9.03 8.56
N VAL A 36 4.62 -7.74 8.88
CA VAL A 36 4.12 -6.67 8.02
C VAL A 36 5.13 -6.56 6.89
N ASN A 37 4.86 -7.30 5.82
CA ASN A 37 5.55 -7.13 4.55
C ASN A 37 5.03 -5.82 3.92
N SER A 38 5.42 -4.68 4.50
CA SER A 38 5.12 -3.37 3.95
C SER A 38 6.40 -2.79 3.39
N SER A 39 6.44 -2.64 2.07
CA SER A 39 7.39 -1.79 1.37
C SER A 39 7.43 -0.38 1.98
N ARG A 40 8.43 -0.10 2.84
CA ARG A 40 8.57 1.19 3.51
C ARG A 40 9.07 2.26 2.54
N SER A 41 8.23 3.24 2.23
CA SER A 41 8.62 4.41 1.45
C SER A 41 9.35 5.44 2.32
N LYS A 42 10.30 6.21 1.75
CA LYS A 42 10.89 7.36 2.45
C LYS A 42 9.84 8.47 2.63
N CYS A 43 10.04 9.34 3.63
CA CYS A 43 9.18 10.51 3.84
C CYS A 43 9.07 11.35 2.56
N GLY A 44 7.84 11.61 2.10
CA GLY A 44 7.57 12.34 0.85
C GLY A 44 7.50 11.46 -0.41
N GLN A 45 7.68 10.14 -0.30
CA GLN A 45 7.50 9.21 -1.41
C GLN A 45 6.38 8.23 -1.11
N VAL A 46 5.59 7.93 -2.14
CA VAL A 46 4.64 6.83 -2.16
C VAL A 46 5.31 5.70 -2.94
N ALA A 47 5.81 4.68 -2.25
CA ALA A 47 6.37 3.48 -2.90
C ALA A 47 5.22 2.52 -3.24
N LEU A 48 4.42 2.88 -4.25
CA LEU A 48 3.57 1.90 -4.90
C LEU A 48 4.45 1.17 -5.92
N GLY A 49 4.77 -0.10 -5.65
CA GLY A 49 5.57 -0.91 -6.56
C GLY A 49 4.77 -1.24 -7.80
N VAL A 50 4.78 -0.38 -8.81
CA VAL A 50 4.17 -0.68 -10.11
C VAL A 50 5.27 -0.96 -11.13
N VAL A 51 5.23 -2.16 -11.73
CA VAL A 51 6.12 -2.53 -12.84
C VAL A 51 5.30 -2.88 -14.07
N MET A 52 5.86 -2.62 -15.24
CA MET A 52 5.25 -3.05 -16.50
C MET A 52 5.72 -4.46 -16.83
N VAL A 53 4.76 -5.36 -17.10
CA VAL A 53 5.02 -6.78 -17.41
C VAL A 53 4.38 -7.16 -18.74
N ASN A 54 4.95 -8.16 -19.40
CA ASN A 54 4.28 -8.86 -20.49
C ASN A 54 3.47 -10.02 -19.91
N VAL A 55 2.16 -9.99 -20.07
CA VAL A 55 1.26 -11.10 -19.76
C VAL A 55 1.09 -11.95 -21.02
N VAL A 56 1.27 -13.26 -20.88
CA VAL A 56 1.19 -14.20 -22.00
C VAL A 56 -0.23 -14.76 -22.07
N ALA A 57 -0.90 -14.59 -23.20
CA ALA A 57 -2.21 -15.15 -23.48
C ALA A 57 -2.11 -16.64 -23.86
N HIS A 58 -3.26 -17.34 -23.89
CA HIS A 58 -3.33 -18.76 -24.28
C HIS A 58 -2.70 -19.03 -25.66
N ASN A 59 -2.92 -18.14 -26.63
CA ASN A 59 -2.35 -18.24 -27.98
C ASN A 59 -0.86 -17.85 -28.08
N GLY A 60 -0.18 -17.60 -26.95
CA GLY A 60 1.23 -17.19 -26.90
C GLY A 60 1.49 -15.71 -27.20
N SER A 61 0.45 -14.92 -27.52
CA SER A 61 0.59 -13.47 -27.69
C SER A 61 0.91 -12.79 -26.36
N LYS A 62 1.53 -11.60 -26.44
CA LYS A 62 1.97 -10.83 -25.26
C LYS A 62 1.17 -9.53 -25.17
N VAL A 63 0.62 -9.28 -23.98
CA VAL A 63 -0.10 -8.04 -23.65
C VAL A 63 0.65 -7.31 -22.54
N LEU A 64 0.98 -6.04 -22.76
CA LEU A 64 1.57 -5.21 -21.71
C LEU A 64 0.54 -4.84 -20.66
N ALA A 65 0.90 -5.01 -19.38
CA ALA A 65 0.08 -4.63 -18.24
C ALA A 65 0.93 -4.02 -17.12
N ASN A 66 0.32 -3.14 -16.34
CA ASN A 66 0.90 -2.65 -15.09
C ASN A 66 0.56 -3.63 -13.97
N LEU A 67 1.57 -4.18 -13.31
CA LEU A 67 1.47 -5.01 -12.12
C LEU A 67 1.74 -4.15 -10.89
N PHE A 68 0.80 -4.14 -9.95
CA PHE A 68 0.97 -3.49 -8.65
C PHE A 68 1.37 -4.53 -7.61
N PHE A 69 2.51 -4.33 -6.97
CA PHE A 69 2.97 -5.13 -5.83
C PHE A 69 2.26 -4.68 -4.58
N ASP A 70 1.33 -5.52 -4.14
CA ASP A 70 0.65 -5.40 -2.86
C ASP A 70 0.99 -6.61 -1.99
N GLU A 71 2.03 -6.44 -1.16
CA GLU A 71 2.54 -7.47 -0.27
C GLU A 71 1.54 -7.87 0.84
N GLY A 72 0.52 -7.04 1.10
CA GLY A 72 -0.54 -7.31 2.08
C GLY A 72 -1.71 -8.12 1.53
N SER A 73 -1.73 -8.41 0.24
CA SER A 73 -2.82 -9.14 -0.42
C SER A 73 -2.55 -10.65 -0.49
N ASP A 74 -3.53 -11.46 -0.09
CA ASP A 74 -3.53 -12.92 -0.26
C ASP A 74 -4.05 -13.36 -1.64
N LYS A 75 -4.54 -12.40 -2.44
CA LYS A 75 -5.11 -12.62 -3.78
C LYS A 75 -4.64 -11.55 -4.75
N THR A 76 -4.43 -11.96 -6.00
CA THR A 76 -4.16 -11.06 -7.11
C THR A 76 -5.47 -10.70 -7.80
N PHE A 77 -5.72 -9.40 -7.99
CA PHE A 77 -6.86 -8.91 -8.76
C PHE A 77 -6.44 -8.58 -10.19
N VAL A 78 -7.23 -9.06 -11.15
CA VAL A 78 -7.04 -8.79 -12.58
C VAL A 78 -8.22 -7.96 -13.08
N ARG A 79 -7.94 -6.90 -13.83
CA ARG A 79 -8.99 -6.10 -14.45
C ARG A 79 -9.65 -6.88 -15.60
N GLU A 80 -10.97 -6.85 -15.66
CA GLU A 80 -11.77 -7.48 -16.72
C GLU A 80 -11.28 -7.09 -18.12
N GLY A 81 -10.99 -5.81 -18.36
CA GLY A 81 -10.46 -5.37 -19.66
C GLY A 81 -9.09 -5.94 -20.03
N LEU A 82 -8.31 -6.48 -19.08
CA LEU A 82 -7.11 -7.28 -19.38
C LEU A 82 -7.50 -8.71 -19.78
N LEU A 83 -8.50 -9.31 -19.15
CA LEU A 83 -9.01 -10.64 -19.51
C LEU A 83 -9.54 -10.65 -20.96
N SER A 84 -10.29 -9.62 -21.36
CA SER A 84 -10.78 -9.50 -22.74
C SER A 84 -9.63 -9.40 -23.76
N LYS A 85 -8.53 -8.73 -23.42
CA LYS A 85 -7.34 -8.62 -24.30
C LYS A 85 -6.54 -9.93 -24.37
N LEU A 86 -6.60 -10.72 -23.31
CA LEU A 86 -5.94 -12.02 -23.23
C LEU A 86 -6.76 -13.13 -23.86
N HIS A 87 -7.99 -12.84 -24.32
CA HIS A 87 -8.92 -13.86 -24.81
C HIS A 87 -9.13 -14.97 -23.77
N PHE A 88 -9.21 -14.57 -22.49
CA PHE A 88 -9.19 -15.52 -21.36
C PHE A 88 -10.41 -16.44 -21.33
N ASP A 89 -11.56 -15.95 -21.82
CA ASP A 89 -12.81 -16.70 -21.88
C ASP A 89 -13.07 -17.36 -23.25
N ASP A 90 -12.13 -17.21 -24.20
CA ASP A 90 -12.25 -17.84 -25.52
C ASP A 90 -11.70 -19.29 -25.45
N PRO A 91 -12.49 -20.31 -25.83
CA PRO A 91 -12.14 -21.73 -25.69
C PRO A 91 -10.98 -22.20 -26.57
#